data_AF-A0A1M7RGC4-F1
#
_entry.id   AF-A0A1M7RGC4-F1
#
_cell.length_a   1.000
_cell.length_b   1.000
_cell.length_c   1.000
_cell.angle_alpha   90.00
_cell.angle_beta   90.00
_cell.angle_gamma   90.00
#
_symmetry.space_group_name_H-M   'P 1'
#
loop_
_entity.id
_entity.type
_entity.pdbx_description
1 polymer ?
#
loop_
_entity_poly.entity_id
_entity_poly.type
_entity_poly.pdbx_seq_one_letter_code
_entity_poly.pdbx_strand_id
1 'polypeptide(L)'
;MRWRARVKQLLLVGIGTAIGFNGVAVAVAPGRMQTAYGIDDPTPDLTVLLRHRAVMLALIGAVVVVSAWRPPLRPTARVVAAVSMTSFVLFAFGTGVNAAQQRVAIADMVLLVALATATALPDEPRPAARP
;
A
#
# COMPACT_ATOMS: atom_id res chain seq x y z
N MET A 1 15.54 -6.54 -23.31
CA MET A 1 14.57 -5.69 -22.55
C MET A 1 13.97 -6.33 -21.29
N ARG A 2 14.22 -7.62 -20.96
CA ARG A 2 13.64 -8.34 -19.79
C ARG A 2 13.94 -7.73 -18.40
N TRP A 3 15.01 -6.94 -18.25
CA TRP A 3 15.40 -6.30 -16.99
C TRP A 3 14.35 -5.29 -16.49
N ARG A 4 13.82 -4.43 -17.37
CA ARG A 4 12.86 -3.38 -16.99
C ARG A 4 11.56 -3.96 -16.47
N ALA A 5 11.08 -5.02 -17.11
CA ALA A 5 9.89 -5.75 -16.67
C ALA A 5 10.09 -6.37 -15.28
N ARG A 6 11.25 -6.98 -15.02
CA ARG A 6 11.58 -7.54 -13.70
C ARG A 6 11.67 -6.47 -12.62
N VAL A 7 12.29 -5.31 -12.92
CA VAL A 7 12.37 -4.20 -11.97
C VAL A 7 10.98 -3.69 -11.58
N LYS A 8 10.09 -3.44 -12.56
CA LYS A 8 8.70 -3.04 -12.27
C LYS A 8 7.97 -4.08 -11.42
N GLN A 9 8.17 -5.37 -11.71
CA GLN A 9 7.52 -6.45 -10.98
C GLN A 9 8.01 -6.53 -9.53
N LEU A 10 9.33 -6.40 -9.30
CA LEU A 10 9.90 -6.35 -7.95
C LEU A 10 9.42 -5.12 -7.17
N LEU A 11 9.32 -3.96 -7.83
CA LEU A 11 8.77 -2.75 -7.21
C LEU A 11 7.32 -2.95 -6.78
N LEU A 12 6.45 -3.46 -7.65
CA LEU A 12 5.04 -3.69 -7.32
C LEU A 12 4.87 -4.72 -6.20
N VAL A 13 5.63 -5.82 -6.22
CA VAL A 13 5.61 -6.81 -5.14
C VAL A 13 6.09 -6.17 -3.84
N GLY A 14 7.21 -5.45 -3.86
CA GLY A 14 7.74 -4.77 -2.67
C GLY A 14 6.76 -3.76 -2.08
N ILE A 15 6.16 -2.91 -2.92
CA ILE A 15 5.15 -1.92 -2.50
C ILE A 15 3.93 -2.63 -1.90
N GLY A 16 3.37 -3.60 -2.62
CA GLY A 16 2.16 -4.29 -2.18
C GLY A 16 2.38 -5.11 -0.90
N THR A 17 3.55 -5.75 -0.75
CA THR A 17 3.92 -6.45 0.49
C THR A 17 4.11 -5.47 1.65
N ALA A 18 4.73 -4.29 1.44
CA ALA A 18 4.89 -3.30 2.50
C ALA A 18 3.55 -2.75 3.02
N ILE A 19 2.63 -2.40 2.10
CA ILE A 19 1.27 -1.96 2.46
C ILE A 19 0.53 -3.10 3.18
N GLY A 20 0.54 -4.29 2.57
CA GLY A 20 -0.27 -5.42 3.02
C GLY A 20 0.21 -5.99 4.34
N PHE A 21 1.53 -6.07 4.57
CA PHE A 21 2.11 -6.59 5.80
C PHE A 21 1.67 -5.78 7.02
N ASN A 22 1.68 -4.46 6.92
CA ASN A 22 1.24 -3.59 8.01
C ASN A 22 -0.26 -3.76 8.31
N GLY A 23 -1.07 -3.88 7.25
CA GLY A 23 -2.50 -4.20 7.36
C GLY A 23 -2.77 -5.56 8.02
N VAL A 24 -2.10 -6.62 7.57
CA VAL A 24 -2.28 -7.97 8.15
C VAL A 24 -1.79 -8.02 9.60
N ALA A 25 -0.66 -7.41 9.91
CA ALA A 25 -0.11 -7.40 11.27
C ALA A 25 -1.06 -6.77 12.29
N VAL A 26 -1.70 -5.66 11.94
CA VAL A 26 -2.69 -4.99 12.80
C VAL A 26 -4.03 -5.75 12.84
N ALA A 27 -4.46 -6.33 11.72
CA ALA A 27 -5.73 -7.06 11.65
C ALA A 27 -5.72 -8.32 12.52
N VAL A 28 -4.59 -9.05 12.55
CA VAL A 28 -4.45 -10.33 13.26
C VAL A 28 -4.05 -10.13 14.72
N ALA A 29 -3.24 -9.12 15.05
CA ALA A 29 -2.70 -8.91 16.38
C ALA A 29 -3.09 -7.52 16.94
N PRO A 30 -4.14 -7.41 17.77
CA PRO A 30 -4.59 -6.14 18.34
C PRO A 30 -3.54 -5.52 19.26
N GLY A 31 -2.73 -6.35 19.93
CA GLY A 31 -1.59 -5.89 20.72
C GLY A 31 -0.50 -5.18 19.90
N ARG A 32 -0.56 -5.24 18.56
CA ARG A 32 0.33 -4.45 17.68
C ARG A 32 -0.19 -3.03 17.43
N MET A 33 -1.39 -2.67 17.89
CA MET A 33 -1.95 -1.32 17.73
C MET A 33 -1.12 -0.25 18.45
N GLN A 34 -0.56 -0.59 19.62
CA GLN A 34 0.39 0.28 20.32
C GLN A 34 1.65 0.53 19.47
N THR A 35 2.25 -0.51 18.90
CA THR A 35 3.44 -0.36 18.03
C THR A 35 3.15 0.29 16.68
N ALA A 36 1.99 0.01 16.07
CA ALA A 36 1.65 0.48 14.72
C ALA A 36 1.06 1.90 14.72
N TYR A 37 0.30 2.25 15.76
CA TYR A 37 -0.44 3.50 15.83
C TYR A 37 -0.21 4.29 17.12
N GLY A 38 0.58 3.81 18.09
CA GLY A 38 0.85 4.54 19.33
C GLY A 38 -0.38 4.73 20.21
N ILE A 39 -1.37 3.83 20.10
CA ILE A 39 -2.61 3.88 20.87
C ILE A 39 -2.53 2.83 21.97
N ASP A 40 -2.52 3.31 23.21
CA ASP A 40 -2.56 2.50 24.42
C ASP A 40 -4.01 2.26 24.79
N ASP A 41 -4.38 1.00 25.00
CA ASP A 41 -5.72 0.55 25.39
C ASP A 41 -6.89 1.16 24.58
N PRO A 42 -6.97 0.87 23.26
CA PRO A 42 -8.04 1.39 22.42
C PRO A 42 -9.41 0.91 22.91
N THR A 43 -10.39 1.81 22.92
CA THR A 43 -11.79 1.41 23.18
C THR A 43 -12.23 0.31 22.19
N PRO A 44 -13.19 -0.56 22.57
CA PRO A 44 -13.65 -1.65 21.70
C PRO A 44 -14.07 -1.17 20.31
N ASP A 45 -14.76 -0.04 20.24
CA ASP A 45 -15.22 0.57 18.98
C ASP A 45 -14.04 1.02 18.10
N LEU A 46 -13.03 1.66 18.69
CA LEU A 46 -11.81 2.08 17.99
C LEU A 46 -11.01 0.88 17.49
N THR A 47 -10.95 -0.20 18.27
CA THR A 47 -10.30 -1.46 17.88
C THR A 47 -10.92 -2.03 16.61
N VAL A 48 -12.24 -2.05 16.49
CA VAL A 48 -12.93 -2.55 15.29
C VAL A 48 -12.64 -1.68 14.08
N LEU A 49 -12.69 -0.35 14.22
CA LEU A 49 -12.39 0.59 13.13
C LEU A 49 -10.95 0.43 12.63
N LEU A 50 -9.97 0.31 13.53
CA LEU A 50 -8.56 0.12 13.18
C LEU A 50 -8.32 -1.23 12.50
N ARG A 51 -8.98 -2.31 12.95
CA ARG A 51 -8.91 -3.61 12.27
C ARG A 51 -9.52 -3.56 10.88
N HIS A 52 -10.69 -2.92 10.72
CA HIS A 52 -11.33 -2.79 9.41
C HIS A 52 -10.43 -2.01 8.44
N ARG A 53 -9.83 -0.90 8.90
CA ARG A 53 -8.82 -0.15 8.14
C ARG A 53 -7.62 -1.02 7.76
N ALA A 54 -7.15 -1.84 8.70
CA ALA A 54 -6.04 -2.75 8.47
C ALA A 54 -6.35 -3.81 7.41
N VAL A 55 -7.59 -4.33 7.38
CA VAL A 55 -8.07 -5.23 6.33
C VAL A 55 -8.11 -4.53 4.97
N MET A 56 -8.57 -3.27 4.89
CA MET A 56 -8.54 -2.50 3.64
C MET A 56 -7.11 -2.35 3.12
N LEU A 57 -6.14 -2.04 3.98
CA LEU A 57 -4.72 -1.95 3.60
C LEU A 57 -4.18 -3.31 3.13
N ALA A 58 -4.55 -4.41 3.82
CA ALA A 58 -4.18 -5.76 3.41
C ALA A 58 -4.70 -6.10 2.00
N LEU A 59 -5.96 -5.77 1.71
CA LEU A 59 -6.59 -5.98 0.41
C LEU A 59 -5.91 -5.14 -0.68
N ILE A 60 -5.63 -3.86 -0.42
CA ILE A 60 -4.93 -2.98 -1.37
C ILE A 60 -3.54 -3.54 -1.67
N GLY A 61 -2.79 -3.93 -0.64
CA GLY A 61 -1.49 -4.57 -0.78
C GLY A 61 -1.55 -5.83 -1.65
N ALA A 62 -2.54 -6.70 -1.40
CA ALA A 62 -2.76 -7.90 -2.20
C ALA A 62 -3.08 -7.60 -3.67
N VAL A 63 -3.93 -6.60 -3.95
CA VAL A 63 -4.26 -6.17 -5.33
C VAL A 63 -3.01 -5.65 -6.04
N VAL A 64 -2.17 -4.85 -5.36
CA VAL A 64 -0.91 -4.36 -5.91
C VAL A 64 0.06 -5.51 -6.21
N VAL A 65 0.20 -6.47 -5.29
CA VAL A 65 1.00 -7.69 -5.50
C VAL A 65 0.49 -8.46 -6.72
N VAL A 66 -0.81 -8.76 -6.80
CA VAL A 66 -1.41 -9.50 -7.93
C VAL A 66 -1.23 -8.76 -9.26
N SER A 67 -1.28 -7.42 -9.26
CA SER A 67 -1.07 -6.61 -10.47
C SER A 67 0.32 -6.78 -11.10
N ALA A 68 1.30 -7.24 -10.31
CA ALA A 68 2.65 -7.52 -10.81
C ALA A 68 2.63 -8.59 -11.91
N TRP A 69 1.80 -9.64 -11.74
CA TRP A 69 1.63 -10.74 -12.70
C TRP A 69 0.43 -10.57 -13.66
N ARG A 70 -0.46 -9.61 -13.41
CA ARG A 70 -1.64 -9.33 -14.24
C ARG A 70 -1.55 -7.91 -14.83
N PRO A 71 -0.92 -7.72 -16.01
CA PRO A 71 -0.75 -6.41 -16.64
C PRO A 71 -2.03 -5.56 -16.75
N PRO A 72 -3.22 -6.13 -17.06
CA PRO A 72 -4.46 -5.36 -17.12
C PRO A 72 -4.86 -4.71 -15.79
N LEU A 73 -4.43 -5.26 -14.65
CA LEU A 73 -4.77 -4.75 -13.31
C LEU A 73 -3.81 -3.65 -12.83
N ARG A 74 -2.65 -3.46 -13.48
CA ARG A 74 -1.65 -2.45 -13.11
C ARG A 74 -2.19 -1.02 -13.05
N PRO A 75 -2.96 -0.48 -14.03
CA PRO A 75 -3.49 0.87 -13.91
C PRO A 75 -4.43 1.01 -12.71
N THR A 76 -5.35 0.07 -12.52
CA THR A 76 -6.29 0.07 -11.39
C THR A 76 -5.58 -0.02 -10.05
N ALA A 77 -4.63 -0.95 -9.90
CA ALA A 77 -3.87 -1.14 -8.66
C ALA A 77 -3.06 0.12 -8.30
N ARG A 78 -2.48 0.80 -9.30
CA ARG A 78 -1.74 2.06 -9.09
C ARG A 78 -2.66 3.17 -8.58
N VAL A 79 -3.84 3.34 -9.18
CA VAL A 79 -4.81 4.37 -8.74
C VAL A 79 -5.28 4.09 -7.32
N VAL A 80 -5.67 2.86 -7.02
CA VAL A 80 -6.16 2.48 -5.68
C VAL A 80 -5.09 2.70 -4.61
N ALA A 81 -3.85 2.26 -4.85
CA ALA A 81 -2.74 2.46 -3.92
C ALA A 81 -2.41 3.95 -3.72
N ALA A 82 -2.37 4.73 -4.82
CA ALA A 82 -2.09 6.16 -4.76
C ALA A 82 -3.15 6.93 -3.97
N VAL A 83 -4.43 6.66 -4.22
CA VAL A 83 -5.54 7.30 -3.50
C VAL A 83 -5.48 6.97 -2.00
N SER A 84 -5.23 5.70 -1.66
CA SER A 84 -5.14 5.27 -0.26
C SER A 84 -4.02 5.99 0.50
N MET A 85 -2.80 6.00 -0.05
CA MET A 85 -1.64 6.63 0.59
C MET A 85 -1.80 8.15 0.67
N THR A 86 -2.22 8.78 -0.44
CA THR A 86 -2.38 10.23 -0.49
C THR A 86 -3.43 10.70 0.51
N SER A 87 -4.55 9.97 0.64
CA SER A 87 -5.58 10.31 1.63
C SER A 87 -5.03 10.27 3.05
N PHE A 88 -4.26 9.23 3.41
CA PHE A 88 -3.66 9.15 4.74
C PHE A 88 -2.65 10.26 5.01
N VAL A 89 -1.77 10.55 4.05
CA VAL A 89 -0.78 11.63 4.16
C VAL A 89 -1.48 12.98 4.36
N LEU A 90 -2.52 13.29 3.57
CA LEU A 90 -3.28 14.53 3.70
C LEU A 90 -3.94 14.67 5.08
N PHE A 91 -4.56 13.60 5.60
CA PHE A 91 -5.15 13.62 6.93
C PHE A 91 -4.10 13.73 8.04
N ALA A 92 -2.94 13.10 7.87
CA ALA A 92 -1.83 13.17 8.83
C ALA A 92 -1.21 14.57 8.92
N PHE A 93 -1.22 15.35 7.84
CA PHE A 93 -0.78 16.75 7.88
C PHE A 93 -1.82 17.69 8.50
N GLY A 94 -3.11 17.41 8.32
CA GLY A 94 -4.20 18.25 8.85
C GLY A 94 -4.50 18.02 10.34
N THR A 95 -4.00 16.94 10.93
CA THR A 95 -4.25 16.56 12.33
C THR A 95 -2.93 16.37 13.07
N GLY A 96 -2.86 16.77 14.34
CA GLY A 96 -1.68 16.51 15.16
C GLY A 96 -1.48 15.00 15.34
N VAL A 97 -0.61 14.39 14.54
CA VAL A 97 -0.33 12.95 14.56
C VAL A 97 0.75 12.59 15.57
N ASN A 98 0.60 11.42 16.21
CA ASN A 98 1.62 10.89 17.11
C ASN A 98 2.84 10.34 16.34
N ALA A 99 3.92 10.03 17.05
CA ALA A 99 5.18 9.57 16.45
C ALA A 99 5.04 8.27 15.63
N ALA A 100 4.12 7.38 16.00
CA ALA A 100 3.87 6.15 15.25
C ALA A 100 3.16 6.45 13.93
N GLN A 101 2.13 7.30 13.95
CA GLN A 101 1.42 7.76 12.76
C GLN A 101 2.31 8.55 11.81
N GLN A 102 3.24 9.37 12.33
CA GLN A 102 4.24 10.05 11.51
C GLN A 102 5.14 9.06 10.74
N ARG A 103 5.57 7.97 11.38
CA ARG A 103 6.37 6.93 10.69
C ARG A 103 5.59 6.28 9.56
N VAL A 104 4.29 6.03 9.77
CA VAL A 104 3.40 5.49 8.71
C VAL A 104 3.25 6.50 7.57
N ALA A 105 3.11 7.79 7.86
CA ALA A 105 2.99 8.83 6.84
C ALA A 105 4.28 8.97 6.00
N ILE A 106 5.45 8.85 6.64
CA ILE A 106 6.74 8.81 5.94
C ILE A 106 6.85 7.56 5.07
N ALA A 107 6.44 6.39 5.57
CA ALA A 107 6.43 5.15 4.79
C ALA A 107 5.52 5.27 3.56
N ASP A 108 4.31 5.84 3.72
CA ASP A 108 3.39 6.08 2.61
C ASP A 108 3.96 7.08 1.58
N MET A 109 4.67 8.13 2.01
CA MET A 109 5.38 9.03 1.09
C MET A 109 6.47 8.30 0.28
N VAL A 110 7.27 7.45 0.93
CA VAL A 110 8.29 6.64 0.24
C VAL A 110 7.65 5.68 -0.76
N LEU A 111 6.54 5.04 -0.39
CA LEU A 111 5.80 4.13 -1.26
C LEU A 111 5.13 4.86 -2.43
N LEU A 112 4.65 6.10 -2.24
CA LEU A 112 4.14 6.95 -3.33
C LEU A 112 5.23 7.27 -4.35
N VAL A 113 6.44 7.61 -3.91
CA VAL A 113 7.59 7.82 -4.80
C VAL A 113 7.95 6.52 -5.54
N ALA A 114 7.96 5.38 -4.84
CA ALA A 114 8.18 4.08 -5.47
C ALA A 114 7.09 3.72 -6.49
N LEU A 115 5.83 4.06 -6.20
CA LEU A 115 4.71 3.85 -7.11
C LEU A 115 4.82 4.74 -8.35
N ALA A 116 5.25 6.00 -8.18
CA ALA A 116 5.51 6.94 -9.28
C ALA A 116 6.69 6.49 -10.16
N THR A 117 7.74 5.90 -9.60
CA THR A 117 8.80 5.31 -10.43
C THR A 117 8.31 4.09 -11.20
N ALA A 118 7.47 3.25 -10.59
CA ALA A 118 6.84 2.12 -11.27
C ALA A 118 5.86 2.57 -12.38
N THR A 119 5.17 3.71 -12.23
CA THR A 119 4.28 4.27 -13.27
C THR A 119 5.05 4.81 -14.47
N ALA A 120 6.21 5.43 -14.24
CA ALA A 120 7.06 5.99 -15.29
C ALA A 120 7.73 4.92 -16.17
N LEU A 121 7.87 3.69 -15.67
CA LEU A 121 8.38 2.59 -16.48
C LEU A 121 7.33 2.16 -17.53
N PRO A 122 7.68 2.04 -18.83
CA PRO A 122 6.76 1.57 -19.87
C PRO A 122 6.32 0.13 -19.61
N ASP A 123 5.08 -0.22 -19.95
CA ASP A 123 4.68 -1.61 -20.05
C ASP A 123 5.25 -2.23 -21.33
N GLU A 124 5.62 -3.51 -21.28
CA GLU A 124 6.05 -4.23 -22.49
C GLU A 124 4.90 -4.22 -23.51
N PRO A 125 5.18 -4.03 -24.82
CA PRO A 125 4.14 -4.05 -25.85
C PRO A 125 3.31 -5.33 -25.78
N ARG A 126 1.98 -5.20 -25.75
CA ARG A 126 1.08 -6.35 -25.87
C ARG A 126 1.41 -7.06 -27.19
N PRO A 127 1.74 -8.37 -27.20
CA PRO A 127 1.92 -9.08 -28.44
C PRO A 127 0.65 -8.90 -29.28
N ALA A 128 0.80 -8.42 -30.51
CA ALA A 128 -0.31 -8.18 -31.41
C ALA A 128 -1.20 -9.42 -31.44
N ALA A 129 -2.51 -9.23 -31.25
CA ALA A 129 -3.47 -10.28 -31.48
C ALA A 129 -3.21 -10.80 -32.89
N ARG A 130 -2.79 -12.08 -33.00
CA ARG A 130 -2.65 -12.68 -34.32
C ARG A 130 -4.06 -12.75 -34.92
N PRO A 131 -4.21 -12.32 -36.19
CA PRO A 131 -5.50 -12.31 -36.87
C PRO A 131 -6.09 -13.72 -36.99
#